data_AF-A0AAN7X3R4-F1
#
_entry.id   AF-A0AAN7X3R4-F1
#
_cell.length_a   1.000
_cell.length_b   1.000
_cell.length_c   1.000
_cell.angle_alpha   90.00
_cell.angle_beta   90.00
_cell.angle_gamma   90.00
#
_symmetry.space_group_name_H-M   'P 1'
#
loop_
_entity.id
_entity.type
_entity.pdbx_description
1 polymer ?
#
loop_
_entity_poly.entity_id
_entity_poly.type
_entity_poly.pdbx_seq_one_letter_code
_entity_poly.pdbx_strand_id
1 'polypeptide(L)'
;MNNVSPEVALHRISPELRPLLCSVVRNGRVGLDSTNFLRVTDLKTGCTSLTPGPCCDRFKLHIPYAGETLKWDIIFNAQYPELPPDFIFGEDAEFLPEPSELPVSISTH
;
A
#
# COMPACT_ATOMS: atom_id res chain seq x y z
N MET A 1 14.21 -11.54 -8.77
CA MET A 1 13.35 -10.55 -8.08
C MET A 1 12.93 -11.18 -6.76
N ASN A 2 13.42 -10.66 -5.64
CA ASN A 2 13.31 -11.31 -4.34
C ASN A 2 11.88 -11.13 -3.80
N ASN A 3 11.10 -12.22 -3.74
CA ASN A 3 9.83 -12.23 -3.02
C ASN A 3 10.13 -12.04 -1.53
N VAL A 4 9.93 -10.83 -1.02
CA VAL A 4 10.05 -10.53 0.40
C VAL A 4 8.82 -11.15 1.09
N SER A 5 9.02 -11.93 2.17
CA SER A 5 7.89 -12.44 2.93
C SER A 5 7.11 -11.28 3.55
N PRO A 6 5.78 -11.40 3.72
CA PRO A 6 4.96 -10.33 4.29
C PRO A 6 5.48 -9.85 5.65
N GLU A 7 5.97 -10.76 6.47
CA GLU A 7 6.54 -10.47 7.78
C GLU A 7 7.78 -9.57 7.70
N VAL A 8 8.69 -9.86 6.77
CA VAL A 8 9.89 -9.04 6.55
C VAL A 8 9.53 -7.66 5.99
N ALA A 9 8.52 -7.58 5.13
CA ALA A 9 8.01 -6.30 4.63
C ALA A 9 7.45 -5.45 5.78
N LEU A 10 6.63 -6.04 6.66
CA LEU A 10 6.04 -5.35 7.81
C LEU A 10 7.08 -4.80 8.79
N HIS A 11 8.20 -5.49 8.99
CA HIS A 11 9.27 -5.00 9.87
C HIS A 11 9.99 -3.75 9.35
N ARG A 12 9.98 -3.50 8.03
CA ARG A 12 10.65 -2.36 7.40
C ARG A 12 9.77 -1.11 7.31
N ILE A 13 8.45 -1.29 7.34
CA ILE A 13 7.46 -0.21 7.30
C ILE A 13 7.49 0.60 8.61
N SER A 14 7.21 1.91 8.48
CA SER A 14 7.03 2.82 9.60
C SER A 14 6.05 2.22 10.63
N PRO A 15 6.37 2.27 11.94
CA PRO A 15 5.53 1.69 12.99
C PRO A 15 4.06 2.14 12.92
N GLU A 16 3.82 3.42 12.60
CA GLU A 16 2.48 4.03 12.52
C GLU A 16 1.65 3.49 11.35
N LEU A 17 2.30 3.13 10.23
CA LEU A 17 1.63 2.62 9.03
C LEU A 17 1.48 1.09 9.05
N ARG A 18 2.21 0.41 9.93
CA ARG A 18 2.23 -1.05 10.03
C ARG A 18 0.83 -1.66 10.29
N PRO A 19 -0.02 -1.12 11.19
CA PRO A 19 -1.36 -1.67 11.42
C PRO A 19 -2.23 -1.66 10.18
N LEU A 20 -2.19 -0.58 9.39
CA LEU A 20 -2.91 -0.44 8.13
C LEU A 20 -2.46 -1.52 7.14
N LEU A 21 -1.15 -1.65 6.92
CA LEU A 21 -0.62 -2.65 5.98
C LEU A 21 -0.88 -4.09 6.46
N CYS A 22 -0.78 -4.35 7.77
CA CYS A 22 -1.17 -5.63 8.36
C CYS A 22 -2.62 -5.97 8.04
N SER A 23 -3.54 -5.01 8.20
CA SER A 23 -4.96 -5.20 7.91
C SER A 23 -5.17 -5.51 6.43
N VAL A 24 -4.53 -4.76 5.53
CA VAL A 24 -4.63 -4.98 4.08
C VAL A 24 -4.09 -6.35 3.69
N VAL A 25 -2.90 -6.75 4.16
CA VAL A 25 -2.30 -8.03 3.77
C VAL A 25 -3.04 -9.24 4.36
N ARG A 26 -3.56 -9.12 5.58
CA ARG A 26 -4.25 -10.24 6.27
C ARG A 26 -5.74 -10.33 5.93
N ASN A 27 -6.40 -9.19 5.76
CA ASN A 27 -7.85 -9.09 5.62
C ASN A 27 -8.30 -8.54 4.26
N GLY A 28 -7.38 -8.05 3.42
CA GLY A 28 -7.67 -7.40 2.15
C GLY A 28 -8.21 -8.38 1.13
N ARG A 29 -9.51 -8.66 1.23
CA ARG A 29 -10.32 -9.26 0.18
C ARG A 29 -10.71 -8.16 -0.78
N VAL A 30 -9.88 -7.92 -1.78
CA VAL A 30 -10.14 -6.95 -2.84
C VAL A 30 -10.56 -7.71 -4.09
N GLY A 31 -11.62 -7.26 -4.75
CA GLY A 31 -12.08 -7.85 -6.02
C GLY A 31 -12.87 -9.14 -5.88
N LEU A 32 -12.84 -9.96 -6.95
CA LEU A 32 -13.72 -11.12 -7.14
C LEU A 32 -13.11 -12.44 -6.62
N ASP A 33 -11.80 -12.50 -6.38
CA ASP A 33 -11.09 -13.73 -6.01
C ASP A 33 -10.63 -13.73 -4.54
N SER A 34 -11.53 -14.14 -3.65
CA SER A 34 -11.24 -14.29 -2.21
C SER A 34 -10.10 -15.27 -1.84
N THR A 35 -9.50 -15.95 -2.83
CA THR A 35 -8.42 -16.94 -2.65
C THR A 35 -7.02 -16.38 -2.85
N ASN A 36 -6.86 -15.25 -3.55
CA ASN A 36 -5.54 -14.70 -3.83
C ASN A 36 -5.19 -13.59 -2.84
N PHE A 37 -4.07 -13.79 -2.12
CA PHE A 37 -3.56 -12.82 -1.18
C PHE A 37 -2.92 -11.63 -1.91
N LEU A 38 -3.20 -10.42 -1.42
CA LEU A 38 -2.46 -9.22 -1.81
C LEU A 38 -0.96 -9.41 -1.54
N ARG A 39 -0.12 -8.94 -2.46
CA ARG A 39 1.34 -8.98 -2.29
C ARG A 39 1.91 -7.57 -2.27
N VAL A 40 2.91 -7.37 -1.42
CA VAL A 40 3.61 -6.10 -1.27
C VAL A 40 5.05 -6.27 -1.73
N THR A 41 5.51 -5.40 -2.62
CA THR A 41 6.88 -5.39 -3.13
C THR A 41 7.43 -3.96 -3.19
N ASP A 42 8.68 -3.81 -3.63
CA ASP A 42 9.35 -2.52 -3.85
C ASP A 42 9.25 -1.52 -2.67
N LEU A 43 9.54 -1.99 -1.46
CA LEU A 43 9.53 -1.14 -0.26
C LEU A 43 10.63 -0.08 -0.35
N LYS A 44 10.20 1.19 -0.29
CA LYS A 44 11.05 2.38 -0.31
C LYS A 44 10.66 3.31 0.84
N THR A 45 11.57 4.22 1.16
CA THR A 45 11.32 5.31 2.11
C THR A 45 11.37 6.65 1.38
N GLY A 46 10.40 7.52 1.68
CA GLY A 46 10.45 8.94 1.33
C GLY A 46 11.16 9.80 2.36
N CYS A 47 11.55 9.23 3.50
CA CYS A 47 12.24 9.96 4.57
C CYS A 47 13.71 10.22 4.20
N THR A 48 14.34 11.18 4.88
CA THR A 48 15.77 11.42 4.72
C THR A 48 16.57 10.21 5.22
N SER A 49 17.73 9.94 4.62
CA SER A 49 18.60 8.81 5.01
C SER A 49 19.12 8.87 6.45
N LEU A 50 18.98 10.03 7.10
CA LEU A 50 19.32 10.26 8.51
C LEU A 50 18.22 9.79 9.46
N THR A 51 17.04 9.43 8.96
CA THR A 51 15.91 8.99 9.79
C THR A 51 16.23 7.63 10.40
N PRO A 52 16.31 7.51 11.74
CA PRO A 52 16.66 6.26 12.38
C PRO A 52 15.51 5.26 12.33
N GLY A 53 15.83 3.98 12.18
CA GLY A 53 14.87 2.88 12.29
C GLY A 53 13.98 2.66 11.05
N PRO A 54 12.92 1.84 11.18
CA PRO A 54 12.00 1.54 10.08
C PRO A 54 11.19 2.79 9.68
N CYS A 55 11.40 3.25 8.46
CA CYS A 55 10.75 4.46 7.92
C CYS A 55 10.22 4.26 6.49
N CYS A 56 10.04 3.01 6.05
CA CYS A 56 9.42 2.77 4.74
C CYS A 56 7.94 3.15 4.78
N ASP A 57 7.53 3.94 3.79
CA ASP A 57 6.17 4.47 3.61
C ASP A 57 5.67 4.35 2.17
N ARG A 58 6.52 3.88 1.25
CA ARG A 58 6.19 3.70 -0.17
C ARG A 58 6.36 2.23 -0.54
N PHE A 59 5.37 1.66 -1.21
CA PHE A 59 5.43 0.26 -1.60
C PHE A 59 4.54 0.01 -2.82
N LYS A 60 4.84 -1.06 -3.55
CA LYS A 60 4.03 -1.53 -4.67
C LYS A 60 3.07 -2.62 -4.20
N LEU A 61 1.78 -2.39 -4.38
CA LEU A 61 0.71 -3.34 -4.09
C LEU A 61 0.34 -4.10 -5.36
N HIS A 62 0.35 -5.42 -5.26
CA HIS A 62 -0.07 -6.33 -6.32
C HIS A 62 -1.48 -6.82 -5.98
N ILE A 63 -2.46 -6.40 -6.78
CA ILE A 63 -3.88 -6.67 -6.59
C ILE A 63 -4.31 -7.67 -7.68
N PRO A 64 -4.64 -8.91 -7.33
CA PRO A 64 -5.30 -9.85 -8.23
C PRO A 64 -6.66 -9.29 -8.67
N TYR A 65 -6.89 -9.20 -9.98
CA TYR A 65 -8.15 -8.70 -10.51
C TYR A 65 -8.43 -9.25 -11.91
N ALA A 66 -9.59 -9.88 -12.09
CA ALA A 66 -10.06 -10.41 -13.37
C ALA A 66 -9.08 -11.39 -14.09
N GLY A 67 -8.28 -12.15 -13.34
CA GLY A 67 -7.29 -13.07 -13.89
C GLY A 67 -5.91 -12.45 -14.15
N GLU A 68 -5.79 -11.13 -14.01
CA GLU A 68 -4.54 -10.37 -14.11
C GLU A 68 -4.09 -9.85 -12.73
N THR A 69 -2.92 -9.22 -12.68
CA THR A 69 -2.41 -8.56 -11.47
C THR A 69 -2.15 -7.08 -11.72
N LEU A 70 -2.97 -6.23 -11.12
CA LEU A 70 -2.75 -4.79 -11.09
C LEU A 70 -1.57 -4.46 -10.17
N LYS A 71 -0.70 -3.54 -10.60
CA LYS A 71 0.49 -3.13 -9.84
C LYS A 71 0.40 -1.64 -9.54
N TRP A 72 -0.06 -1.31 -8.34
CA TRP A 72 -0.24 0.07 -7.93
C TRP A 72 0.87 0.49 -6.98
N ASP A 73 1.46 1.66 -7.18
CA ASP A 73 2.35 2.25 -6.19
C ASP A 73 1.51 3.03 -5.17
N ILE A 74 1.69 2.69 -3.90
CA ILE A 74 1.01 3.31 -2.77
C ILE A 74 2.04 4.15 -2.03
N ILE A 75 1.70 5.41 -1.80
CA ILE A 75 2.60 6.40 -1.22
C ILE A 75 1.95 6.97 0.03
N PHE A 76 2.46 6.59 1.20
CA PHE A 76 2.19 7.31 2.44
C PHE A 76 3.33 8.28 2.75
N ASN A 77 3.10 9.13 3.76
CA ASN A 77 4.14 9.94 4.37
C ASN A 77 4.36 9.50 5.81
N ALA A 78 5.48 8.83 6.11
CA ALA A 78 5.76 8.34 7.46
C ALA A 78 5.88 9.44 8.52
N GLN A 79 6.17 10.68 8.13
CA GLN A 79 6.24 11.82 9.06
C GLN A 79 4.86 12.40 9.41
N TYR A 80 3.85 12.12 8.57
CA TYR A 80 2.47 12.59 8.70
C TYR A 80 1.50 11.44 8.42
N PRO A 81 1.48 10.39 9.29
CA PRO A 81 0.72 9.16 9.06
C PRO A 81 -0.81 9.36 9.04
N GLU A 82 -1.30 10.50 9.52
CA GLU A 82 -2.71 10.90 9.49
C GLU A 82 -3.19 11.34 8.09
N LEU A 83 -2.27 11.68 7.19
CA LEU A 83 -2.61 12.05 5.83
C LEU A 83 -3.01 10.83 5.00
N PRO A 84 -3.98 10.97 4.07
CA PRO A 84 -4.33 9.90 3.16
C PRO A 84 -3.16 9.54 2.23
N PRO A 85 -3.11 8.30 1.72
CA PRO A 85 -2.11 7.91 0.73
C PRO A 85 -2.41 8.47 -0.66
N ASP A 86 -1.35 8.60 -1.45
CA ASP A 86 -1.45 8.79 -2.90
C ASP A 86 -1.29 7.45 -3.64
N PHE A 87 -1.87 7.37 -4.84
CA PHE A 87 -1.89 6.18 -5.68
C PHE A 87 -1.32 6.49 -7.07
N ILE A 88 -0.49 5.58 -7.59
CA ILE A 88 -0.08 5.58 -9.00
C ILE A 88 -0.51 4.25 -9.62
N PHE A 89 -1.31 4.31 -10.68
CA PHE A 89 -1.98 3.16 -11.29
C PHE A 89 -1.12 2.39 -12.30
N GLY A 90 0.20 2.53 -12.22
CA GLY A 90 1.15 1.73 -13.01
C GLY A 90 1.03 1.97 -14.52
N GLU A 91 0.64 0.92 -15.25
CA GLU A 91 0.58 0.91 -16.72
C GLU A 91 -0.73 1.50 -17.28
N ASP A 92 -1.76 1.66 -16.44
CA ASP A 92 -3.05 2.19 -16.84
C ASP A 92 -3.10 3.71 -16.70
N ALA A 93 -2.55 4.41 -17.70
CA ALA A 93 -2.49 5.87 -17.73
C ALA A 93 -3.85 6.53 -18.05
N GLU A 94 -4.81 5.77 -18.54
CA GLU A 94 -6.16 6.26 -18.89
C GLU A 94 -7.15 6.11 -17.72
N PHE A 95 -6.79 5.32 -16.70
CA PHE A 95 -7.60 5.19 -15.51
C PHE A 95 -7.60 6.46 -14.67
N LEU A 96 -8.73 7.17 -14.71
CA LEU A 96 -9.01 8.39 -13.97
C LEU A 96 -10.20 8.15 -13.04
N PRO A 97 -9.99 7.66 -11.80
CA PRO A 97 -11.09 7.40 -10.88
C PRO A 97 -11.80 8.69 -10.50
N GLU A 98 -13.14 8.67 -10.51
CA GLU A 98 -13.96 9.80 -10.11
C GLU A 98 -13.85 10.03 -8.60
N PRO A 99 -13.27 11.15 -8.13
CA PRO A 99 -13.04 11.35 -6.69
C PRO A 99 -14.33 11.39 -5.87
N SER A 100 -15.45 11.74 -6.52
CA SER A 100 -16.78 11.79 -5.89
C SER A 100 -17.35 10.41 -5.55
N GLU A 101 -16.86 9.34 -6.17
CA GLU A 101 -17.29 7.96 -5.92
C GLU A 101 -16.51 7.31 -4.76
N LEU A 102 -15.40 7.92 -4.33
CA LEU A 102 -14.64 7.43 -3.19
C LEU A 102 -15.42 7.74 -1.91
N PRO A 103 -15.83 6.71 -1.13
CA PRO A 103 -16.55 6.95 0.12
C PRO A 103 -15.67 7.77 1.05
N VAL A 104 -16.21 8.88 1.55
CA VAL A 104 -15.53 9.80 2.46
C VAL A 104 -15.43 9.16 3.85
N SER A 105 -14.60 8.14 4.01
CA SER A 105 -14.30 7.58 5.33
C SER A 105 -13.08 8.29 5.93
N ILE A 106 -13.20 9.60 6.16
CA ILE A 106 -12.38 10.28 7.17
C ILE A 106 -13.00 9.93 8.52
N SER A 107 -12.58 8.80 9.09
CA SER A 107 -12.80 8.56 10.52
C SER A 107 -11.77 9.37 11.29
N THR A 108 -12.03 10.67 11.43
CA THR A 108 -11.44 11.48 12.50
C THR A 108 -11.97 10.94 13.83
N HIS A 109 -11.13 10.24 14.57
CA HIS A 109 -11.28 10.10 16.02
C HIS A 109 -10.31 11.04 16.71
#